data_AF-A0AAV2QP01-F1
#
_entry.id   AF-A0AAV2QP01-F1
#
_cell.length_a   1.000
_cell.length_b   1.000
_cell.length_c   1.000
_cell.angle_alpha   90.00
_cell.angle_beta   90.00
_cell.angle_gamma   90.00
#
_symmetry.space_group_name_H-M   'P 1'
#
loop_
_entity.id
_entity.type
_entity.pdbx_description
1 polymer ?
#
loop_
_entity_poly.entity_id
_entity_poly.type
_entity_poly.pdbx_seq_one_letter_code
_entity_poly.pdbx_strand_id
1 'polypeptide(L)'
;MTQWRYAYLIETLLGISLVNRNHLVAVLSVFFICVSILSFCLKTHPNMRVPIIKNVTVHGISKNGARNTTHWYLNKERKRVASLKIGPTPSIVISTRTDAHDAFFYVEAACNAWFTFELLVRFAVAPYKLEFLKNTINIIDAVATLSFYTDIIINKYIPSLGLEQGDNTGKMAEVIEFFSIIRILRLFKLTRHSGGLKILIHTFKASMKELTLLVFFLILGIVIFASLVYYAERLQTDVTMCMSHHIPNWLPPIPYKSFGGITV
;
A
#
# COMPACT_ATOMS: atom_id res chain seq x y z
N MET A 1 -20.37 4.94 -38.22
CA MET A 1 -20.84 3.54 -38.27
C MET A 1 -20.46 2.69 -37.04
N THR A 2 -19.50 3.13 -36.21
CA THR A 2 -19.00 2.40 -35.02
C THR A 2 -19.89 2.51 -33.77
N GLN A 3 -20.63 3.61 -33.59
CA GLN A 3 -21.60 3.81 -32.50
C GLN A 3 -22.74 2.77 -32.49
N TRP A 4 -23.20 2.31 -33.66
CA TRP A 4 -24.32 1.37 -33.78
C TRP A 4 -23.96 -0.07 -33.39
N ARG A 5 -22.70 -0.49 -33.57
CA ARG A 5 -22.21 -1.81 -33.14
C ARG A 5 -22.06 -1.92 -31.61
N TYR A 6 -21.77 -0.80 -30.93
CA TYR A 6 -21.79 -0.73 -29.46
C TYR A 6 -23.21 -0.93 -28.90
N ALA A 7 -24.21 -0.36 -29.56
CA ALA A 7 -25.60 -0.45 -29.13
C ALA A 7 -26.16 -1.86 -29.26
N TYR A 8 -25.87 -2.55 -30.37
CA TYR A 8 -26.42 -3.89 -30.68
C TYR A 8 -25.87 -5.00 -29.77
N LEU A 9 -24.57 -4.98 -29.45
CA LEU A 9 -23.93 -6.02 -28.62
C LEU A 9 -24.34 -5.92 -27.15
N ILE A 10 -24.62 -4.71 -26.66
CA ILE A 10 -25.13 -4.47 -25.31
C ILE A 10 -26.64 -4.79 -25.23
N GLU A 11 -27.41 -4.51 -26.30
CA GLU A 11 -28.82 -4.93 -26.39
C GLU A 11 -29.00 -6.44 -26.28
N THR A 12 -28.16 -7.23 -26.94
CA THR A 12 -28.27 -8.71 -26.93
C THR A 12 -27.85 -9.33 -25.60
N LEU A 13 -26.99 -8.67 -24.81
CA LEU A 13 -26.49 -9.21 -23.53
C LEU A 13 -27.27 -8.74 -22.30
N LEU A 14 -27.94 -7.59 -22.34
CA LEU A 14 -28.55 -6.97 -21.16
C LEU A 14 -30.05 -6.66 -21.28
N GLY A 15 -30.66 -6.75 -22.48
CA GLY A 15 -32.12 -6.61 -22.64
C GLY A 15 -32.72 -5.29 -22.15
N ILE A 16 -31.97 -4.17 -22.19
CA ILE A 16 -32.39 -2.88 -21.60
C ILE A 16 -32.29 -1.73 -22.63
N SER A 17 -33.34 -0.90 -22.68
CA SER A 17 -33.60 0.16 -23.67
C SER A 17 -32.56 1.30 -23.69
N LEU A 18 -32.37 1.89 -24.89
CA LEU A 18 -31.19 2.63 -25.37
C LEU A 18 -30.76 3.89 -24.58
N VAL A 19 -31.67 4.57 -23.86
CA VAL A 19 -31.45 5.94 -23.33
C VAL A 19 -30.83 5.97 -21.93
N ASN A 20 -31.07 4.95 -21.09
CA ASN A 20 -30.58 4.92 -19.70
C ASN A 20 -29.25 4.15 -19.52
N ARG A 21 -28.71 3.53 -20.58
CA ARG A 21 -27.57 2.59 -20.47
C ARG A 21 -26.25 3.22 -20.08
N ASN A 22 -25.90 4.38 -20.65
CA ASN A 22 -24.58 4.98 -20.40
C ASN A 22 -24.47 5.47 -18.95
N HIS A 23 -25.56 6.01 -18.41
CA HIS A 23 -25.64 6.43 -17.02
C HIS A 23 -25.65 5.23 -16.07
N LEU A 24 -26.42 4.17 -16.38
CA LEU A 24 -26.46 2.96 -15.57
C LEU A 24 -25.09 2.26 -15.51
N VAL A 25 -24.43 2.06 -16.65
CA VAL A 25 -23.09 1.45 -16.69
C VAL A 25 -22.08 2.32 -15.94
N ALA A 26 -22.16 3.65 -16.07
CA ALA A 26 -21.30 4.55 -15.30
C ALA A 26 -21.55 4.44 -13.79
N VAL A 27 -22.82 4.43 -13.35
CA VAL A 27 -23.18 4.29 -11.93
C VAL A 27 -22.73 2.94 -11.38
N LEU A 28 -22.92 1.85 -12.13
CA LEU A 28 -22.45 0.52 -11.74
C LEU A 28 -20.93 0.47 -11.63
N SER A 29 -20.19 1.01 -12.62
CA SER A 29 -18.72 1.08 -12.55
C SER A 29 -18.24 1.90 -11.35
N VAL A 30 -18.85 3.05 -11.07
CA VAL A 30 -18.53 3.86 -9.88
C VAL A 30 -18.83 3.10 -8.59
N PHE A 31 -19.98 2.43 -8.51
CA PHE A 31 -20.35 1.60 -7.36
C PHE A 31 -19.29 0.52 -7.07
N PHE A 32 -18.88 -0.26 -8.08
CA PHE A 32 -17.85 -1.29 -7.91
C PHE A 32 -16.48 -0.70 -7.56
N ILE A 33 -16.15 0.50 -8.04
CA ILE A 33 -14.93 1.23 -7.61
C ILE A 33 -15.02 1.57 -6.12
N CYS A 34 -16.12 2.16 -5.67
CA CYS A 34 -16.32 2.52 -4.27
C CYS A 34 -16.26 1.30 -3.35
N VAL A 35 -16.96 0.21 -3.69
CA VAL A 35 -16.95 -1.05 -2.92
C VAL A 35 -15.54 -1.63 -2.85
N SER A 36 -14.81 -1.63 -3.97
CA SER A 36 -13.43 -2.13 -4.00
C SER A 36 -12.48 -1.33 -3.10
N ILE A 37 -12.63 -0.01 -3.06
CA ILE A 37 -11.77 0.85 -2.24
C ILE A 37 -12.15 0.74 -0.77
N LEU A 38 -13.45 0.74 -0.47
CA LEU A 38 -13.93 0.53 0.89
C LEU A 38 -13.42 -0.81 1.43
N SER A 39 -13.50 -1.89 0.64
CA SER A 39 -12.95 -3.20 1.00
C SER A 39 -11.45 -3.13 1.29
N PHE A 40 -10.67 -2.42 0.46
CA PHE A 40 -9.23 -2.23 0.68
C PHE A 40 -8.91 -1.42 1.94
N CYS A 41 -9.65 -0.34 2.19
CA CYS A 41 -9.52 0.49 3.39
C CYS A 41 -9.84 -0.33 4.65
N LEU A 42 -10.93 -1.10 4.63
CA LEU A 42 -11.34 -1.95 5.75
C LEU A 42 -10.37 -3.11 6.00
N LYS A 43 -9.81 -3.70 4.93
CA LYS A 43 -8.76 -4.73 5.01
C LYS A 43 -7.48 -4.23 5.69
N THR A 44 -7.18 -2.93 5.56
CA THR A 44 -6.02 -2.29 6.18
C THR A 44 -6.30 -1.88 7.63
N HIS A 45 -7.56 -1.83 8.05
CA HIS A 45 -7.95 -1.38 9.38
C HIS A 45 -7.52 -2.39 10.49
N PRO A 46 -6.84 -1.93 11.55
CA PRO A 46 -6.27 -2.81 12.57
C PRO A 46 -7.32 -3.62 13.35
N ASN A 47 -8.54 -3.08 13.53
CA ASN A 47 -9.60 -3.77 14.28
C ASN A 47 -10.30 -4.89 13.48
N MET A 48 -10.06 -4.99 12.16
CA MET A 48 -10.75 -5.92 11.26
C MET A 48 -9.88 -7.11 10.84
N ARG A 49 -8.67 -7.21 11.40
CA ARG A 49 -7.75 -8.33 11.18
C ARG A 49 -7.98 -9.42 12.21
N VAL A 50 -8.10 -10.66 11.75
CA VAL A 50 -8.35 -11.82 12.63
C VAL A 50 -7.01 -12.44 13.03
N PRO A 51 -6.75 -12.68 14.33
CA PRO A 51 -5.52 -13.34 14.76
C PRO A 51 -5.55 -14.82 14.35
N ILE A 52 -4.48 -15.27 13.70
CA ILE A 52 -4.33 -16.66 13.26
C ILE A 52 -3.76 -17.48 14.41
N ILE A 53 -4.44 -18.57 14.77
CA ILE A 53 -3.95 -19.56 15.71
C ILE A 53 -2.93 -20.44 14.97
N LYS A 54 -1.65 -20.39 15.37
CA LYS A 54 -0.61 -21.26 14.83
C LYS A 54 -0.30 -22.38 15.81
N ASN A 55 -0.29 -23.61 15.31
CA ASN A 55 0.25 -24.75 16.04
C ASN A 55 1.77 -24.75 15.88
N VAL A 56 2.51 -24.60 16.97
CA VAL A 56 3.97 -24.69 16.96
C VAL A 56 4.42 -25.79 17.90
N THR A 57 5.23 -26.68 17.35
CA THR A 57 5.91 -27.73 18.11
C THR A 57 7.28 -27.20 18.54
N VAL A 58 7.51 -27.09 19.84
CA VAL A 58 8.80 -26.65 20.36
C VAL A 58 9.62 -27.89 20.71
N HIS A 59 10.75 -28.09 20.04
CA HIS A 59 11.69 -29.15 20.40
C HIS A 59 12.54 -28.71 21.60
N GLY A 60 12.05 -29.00 22.81
CA GLY A 60 12.86 -28.92 24.02
C GLY A 60 13.68 -30.21 24.20
N ILE A 61 15.00 -30.11 24.24
CA ILE A 61 15.86 -31.25 24.60
C ILE A 61 15.80 -31.41 26.13
N SER A 62 14.94 -32.33 26.60
CA SER A 62 15.00 -32.82 27.98
C SER A 62 16.15 -33.83 28.09
N LYS A 63 16.98 -33.70 29.13
CA LYS A 63 18.20 -34.50 29.34
C LYS A 63 17.97 -36.02 29.42
N ASN A 64 16.74 -36.50 29.57
CA ASN A 64 16.40 -37.92 29.64
C ASN A 64 15.24 -38.28 28.69
N GLY A 65 15.50 -38.38 27.39
CA GLY A 65 14.63 -39.11 26.45
C GLY A 65 13.23 -38.55 26.22
N ALA A 66 13.12 -37.69 25.21
CA ALA A 66 11.96 -37.45 24.34
C ALA A 66 10.59 -37.18 24.99
N ARG A 67 10.20 -35.88 25.04
CA ARG A 67 8.82 -35.47 24.82
C ARG A 67 8.77 -34.24 23.92
N ASN A 68 8.24 -34.41 22.71
CA ASN A 68 7.87 -33.30 21.83
C ASN A 68 6.58 -32.67 22.40
N THR A 69 6.63 -31.46 22.94
CA THR A 69 5.43 -30.78 23.42
C THR A 69 4.88 -29.85 22.33
N THR A 70 3.58 -29.98 22.06
CA THR A 70 2.84 -29.12 21.14
C THR A 70 2.01 -28.16 21.98
N HIS A 71 2.12 -26.86 21.70
CA HIS A 71 1.37 -25.84 22.43
C HIS A 71 0.64 -24.93 21.45
N TRP A 72 -0.63 -24.66 21.74
CA TRP A 72 -1.43 -23.69 21.01
C TRP A 72 -1.23 -22.32 21.62
N TYR A 73 -0.83 -21.31 20.84
CA TYR A 73 -0.80 -19.93 21.32
C TYR A 73 -1.61 -19.00 20.41
N LEU A 74 -2.39 -18.14 21.04
CA LEU A 74 -3.11 -17.04 20.38
C LEU A 74 -2.14 -15.89 20.20
N ASN A 75 -1.76 -15.63 18.95
CA ASN A 75 -0.84 -14.56 18.62
C ASN A 75 -1.59 -13.25 18.33
N LYS A 76 -1.73 -12.38 19.34
CA LYS A 76 -2.50 -11.13 19.21
C LYS A 76 -1.65 -9.86 19.06
N GLU A 77 -0.33 -9.90 19.20
CA GLU A 77 0.41 -8.66 19.48
C GLU A 77 1.13 -8.03 18.27
N ARG A 78 0.63 -6.83 17.97
CA ARG A 78 1.24 -5.61 17.41
C ARG A 78 2.77 -5.66 17.24
N LYS A 79 3.25 -5.17 16.08
CA LYS A 79 4.65 -4.79 15.76
C LYS A 79 5.39 -4.15 16.96
N ARG A 80 5.98 -4.96 17.84
CA ARG A 80 7.12 -4.60 18.69
C ARG A 80 7.94 -5.86 18.88
N VAL A 81 9.17 -5.81 18.37
CA VAL A 81 10.16 -6.86 18.50
C VAL A 81 10.50 -7.00 19.99
N ALA A 82 9.75 -7.84 20.70
CA ALA A 82 10.06 -8.22 22.08
C ALA A 82 10.74 -9.59 22.03
N SER A 83 12.05 -9.58 21.87
CA SER A 83 12.89 -10.76 22.04
C SER A 83 12.92 -11.15 23.52
N LEU A 84 12.02 -12.04 23.93
CA LEU A 84 12.04 -12.60 25.28
C LEU A 84 13.18 -13.62 25.39
N LYS A 85 14.35 -13.17 25.90
CA LYS A 85 15.46 -14.07 26.25
C LYS A 85 15.12 -14.83 27.53
N ILE A 86 14.75 -16.11 27.42
CA ILE A 86 14.67 -17.03 28.55
C ILE A 86 15.88 -17.99 28.46
N GLY A 87 16.98 -17.64 29.12
CA GLY A 87 18.10 -18.57 29.36
C GLY A 87 18.93 -18.99 28.12
N PRO A 88 19.78 -20.03 28.25
CA PRO A 88 20.83 -20.38 27.28
C PRO A 88 20.32 -21.18 26.05
N THR A 89 19.04 -21.04 25.71
CA THR A 89 18.35 -21.78 24.63
C THR A 89 17.61 -20.81 23.69
N PRO A 90 17.33 -21.21 22.44
CA PRO A 90 17.31 -20.31 21.30
C PRO A 90 16.23 -19.22 21.36
N SER A 91 16.60 -18.03 20.90
CA SER A 91 15.73 -16.87 20.73
C SER A 91 14.57 -17.19 19.80
N ILE A 92 13.36 -17.30 20.34
CA ILE A 92 12.15 -17.56 19.54
C ILE A 92 11.75 -16.24 18.85
N VAL A 93 11.97 -16.16 17.54
CA VAL A 93 11.48 -15.06 16.68
C VAL A 93 10.11 -15.45 16.13
N ILE A 94 9.04 -14.85 16.67
CA ILE A 94 7.67 -15.12 16.21
C ILE A 94 7.22 -13.98 15.29
N SER A 95 7.27 -14.21 13.98
CA SER A 95 6.69 -13.29 13.00
C SER A 95 5.18 -13.50 12.90
N THR A 96 4.42 -12.48 13.27
CA THR A 96 2.97 -12.55 13.52
C THR A 96 2.24 -11.98 12.28
N ARG A 97 1.80 -12.86 11.37
CA ARG A 97 0.99 -12.47 10.21
C ARG A 97 -0.48 -12.53 10.65
N THR A 98 -1.12 -11.37 10.79
CA THR A 98 -2.57 -11.24 10.95
C THR A 98 -3.18 -11.14 9.55
N ASP A 99 -4.01 -12.11 9.19
CA ASP A 99 -4.66 -12.13 7.89
C ASP A 99 -6.03 -11.43 7.96
N ALA A 100 -6.43 -10.85 6.84
CA ALA A 100 -7.74 -10.23 6.69
C ALA A 100 -8.81 -11.30 6.54
N HIS A 101 -10.05 -10.98 6.94
CA HIS A 101 -11.18 -11.90 6.80
C HIS A 101 -11.40 -12.31 5.33
N ASP A 102 -11.65 -13.60 5.08
CA ASP A 102 -11.78 -14.17 3.73
C ASP A 102 -12.88 -13.48 2.90
N ALA A 103 -13.92 -12.94 3.55
CA ALA A 103 -14.96 -12.15 2.88
C ALA A 103 -14.40 -10.98 2.05
N PHE A 104 -13.35 -10.29 2.51
CA PHE A 104 -12.73 -9.20 1.75
C PHE A 104 -12.05 -9.71 0.49
N PHE A 105 -11.52 -10.93 0.51
CA PHE A 105 -10.95 -11.55 -0.69
C PHE A 105 -12.03 -11.82 -1.74
N TYR A 106 -13.20 -12.35 -1.36
CA TYR A 106 -14.30 -12.57 -2.30
C TYR A 106 -14.87 -11.28 -2.88
N VAL A 107 -15.01 -10.22 -2.06
CA VAL A 107 -15.45 -8.91 -2.54
C VAL A 107 -14.42 -8.31 -3.52
N GLU A 108 -13.12 -8.36 -3.18
CA GLU A 108 -12.05 -7.91 -4.09
C GLU A 108 -12.06 -8.71 -5.41
N ALA A 109 -12.26 -10.02 -5.35
CA ALA A 109 -12.34 -10.88 -6.53
C ALA A 109 -13.55 -10.53 -7.42
N ALA A 110 -14.73 -10.33 -6.83
CA ALA A 110 -15.94 -9.94 -7.56
C ALA A 110 -15.78 -8.57 -8.24
N CYS A 111 -15.25 -7.57 -7.53
CA CYS A 111 -14.95 -6.25 -8.09
C CYS A 111 -13.94 -6.32 -9.24
N ASN A 112 -12.87 -7.11 -9.10
CA ASN A 112 -11.87 -7.24 -10.18
C ASN A 112 -12.39 -8.04 -11.38
N ALA A 113 -13.27 -9.02 -11.16
CA ALA A 113 -13.96 -9.70 -12.25
C ALA A 113 -14.80 -8.70 -13.06
N TRP A 114 -15.53 -7.80 -12.39
CA TRP A 114 -16.27 -6.73 -13.06
C TRP A 114 -15.35 -5.78 -13.85
N PHE A 115 -14.22 -5.34 -13.28
CA PHE A 115 -13.28 -4.47 -14.00
C PHE A 115 -12.65 -5.14 -15.20
N THR A 116 -12.32 -6.43 -15.09
CA THR A 116 -11.80 -7.24 -16.19
C THR A 116 -12.84 -7.37 -17.30
N PHE A 117 -14.09 -7.67 -16.94
CA PHE A 117 -15.20 -7.71 -17.89
C PHE A 117 -15.37 -6.37 -18.62
N GLU A 118 -15.38 -5.26 -17.89
CA GLU A 118 -15.49 -3.93 -18.46
C GLU A 118 -14.33 -3.60 -19.42
N LEU A 119 -13.10 -3.97 -19.07
CA LEU A 119 -11.92 -3.79 -19.91
C LEU A 119 -11.99 -4.65 -21.18
N LEU A 120 -12.39 -5.92 -21.06
CA LEU A 120 -12.53 -6.86 -22.16
C LEU A 120 -13.61 -6.44 -23.15
N VAL A 121 -14.78 -6.02 -22.67
CA VAL A 121 -15.87 -5.52 -23.53
C VAL A 121 -15.38 -4.30 -24.30
N ARG A 122 -14.73 -3.33 -23.66
CA ARG A 122 -14.19 -2.15 -24.36
C ARG A 122 -13.13 -2.51 -25.39
N PHE A 123 -12.25 -3.48 -25.08
CA PHE A 123 -11.23 -3.94 -26.01
C PHE A 123 -11.84 -4.68 -27.21
N ALA A 124 -12.88 -5.48 -26.99
CA ALA A 124 -13.57 -6.22 -28.05
C ALA A 124 -14.30 -5.30 -29.03
N VAL A 125 -14.87 -4.19 -28.55
CA VAL A 125 -15.61 -3.24 -29.39
C VAL A 125 -14.71 -2.11 -29.95
N ALA A 126 -13.45 -2.02 -29.53
CA ALA A 126 -12.51 -1.04 -30.05
C ALA A 126 -12.15 -1.33 -31.53
N PRO A 127 -12.23 -0.34 -32.44
CA PRO A 127 -11.90 -0.53 -33.85
C PRO A 127 -10.39 -0.73 -34.07
N TYR A 128 -9.55 -0.05 -33.28
CA TYR A 128 -8.09 -0.11 -33.35
C TYR A 128 -7.51 -0.52 -31.98
N LYS A 129 -7.11 -1.80 -31.87
CA LYS A 129 -6.67 -2.40 -30.60
C LYS A 129 -5.39 -1.77 -30.04
N LEU A 130 -4.43 -1.44 -30.89
CA LEU A 130 -3.16 -0.84 -30.46
C LEU A 130 -3.33 0.60 -29.97
N GLU A 131 -4.19 1.38 -30.61
CA GLU A 131 -4.52 2.73 -30.16
C GLU A 131 -5.29 2.72 -28.84
N PHE A 132 -6.19 1.74 -28.67
CA PHE A 132 -6.87 1.49 -27.41
C PHE A 132 -5.88 1.18 -26.27
N LEU A 133 -4.87 0.34 -26.53
CA LEU A 133 -3.83 0.00 -25.55
C LEU A 133 -2.87 1.15 -25.27
N LYS A 134 -2.68 2.09 -26.21
CA LYS A 134 -1.81 3.25 -26.02
C LYS A 134 -2.48 4.39 -25.22
N ASN A 135 -3.80 4.35 -25.08
CA ASN A 135 -4.54 5.37 -24.32
C ASN A 135 -4.24 5.28 -22.82
N THR A 136 -3.74 6.37 -22.23
CA THR A 136 -3.33 6.47 -20.82
C THR A 136 -4.40 5.98 -19.84
N ILE A 137 -5.68 6.30 -20.07
CA ILE A 137 -6.76 5.89 -19.16
C ILE A 137 -6.97 4.37 -19.20
N ASN A 138 -6.83 3.77 -20.38
CA ASN A 138 -6.97 2.32 -20.54
C ASN A 138 -5.76 1.57 -19.99
N ILE A 139 -4.55 2.14 -20.10
CA ILE A 139 -3.34 1.60 -19.48
C ILE A 139 -3.50 1.57 -17.96
N ILE A 140 -3.99 2.66 -17.36
CA ILE A 140 -4.22 2.72 -15.91
C ILE A 140 -5.25 1.67 -15.48
N ASP A 141 -6.35 1.50 -16.21
CA ASP A 141 -7.37 0.47 -15.94
C ASP A 141 -6.80 -0.95 -16.05
N ALA A 142 -5.96 -1.20 -17.06
CA ALA A 142 -5.29 -2.48 -17.25
C ALA A 142 -4.28 -2.78 -16.14
N VAL A 143 -3.42 -1.83 -15.77
CA VAL A 143 -2.43 -1.97 -14.69
C VAL A 143 -3.12 -2.17 -13.34
N ALA A 144 -4.17 -1.40 -13.05
CA ALA A 144 -4.93 -1.52 -11.80
C ALA A 144 -5.61 -2.90 -11.68
N THR A 145 -6.15 -3.42 -12.79
CA THR A 145 -6.75 -4.76 -12.85
C THR A 145 -5.69 -5.85 -12.71
N LEU A 146 -4.57 -5.72 -13.43
CA LEU A 146 -3.45 -6.67 -13.40
C LEU A 146 -2.82 -6.82 -12.02
N SER A 147 -2.75 -5.74 -11.23
CA SER A 147 -2.16 -5.75 -9.87
C SER A 147 -2.78 -6.80 -8.94
N PHE A 148 -4.08 -7.09 -9.09
CA PHE A 148 -4.74 -8.12 -8.29
C PHE A 148 -4.38 -9.53 -8.73
N TYR A 149 -4.27 -9.75 -10.04
CA TYR A 149 -3.84 -11.04 -10.58
C TYR A 149 -2.40 -11.36 -10.18
N THR A 150 -1.51 -10.36 -10.18
CA THR A 150 -0.14 -10.49 -9.66
C THR A 150 -0.13 -10.90 -8.19
N ASP A 151 -0.99 -10.32 -7.36
CA ASP A 151 -1.10 -10.70 -5.94
C ASP A 151 -1.58 -12.15 -5.74
N ILE A 152 -2.56 -12.62 -6.53
CA ILE A 152 -3.02 -14.01 -6.49
C ILE A 152 -1.91 -14.96 -6.96
N ILE A 153 -1.23 -14.62 -8.06
CA ILE A 153 -0.15 -15.44 -8.61
C ILE A 153 0.96 -15.58 -7.57
N ILE A 154 1.38 -14.49 -6.96
CA ILE A 154 2.47 -14.51 -5.99
C ILE A 154 2.06 -15.21 -4.68
N ASN A 155 0.91 -14.89 -4.09
CA ASN A 155 0.53 -15.47 -2.79
C ASN A 155 0.05 -16.92 -2.88
N LYS A 156 -0.55 -17.33 -4.00
CA LYS A 156 -1.23 -18.63 -4.11
C LYS A 156 -0.47 -19.64 -4.96
N TYR A 157 0.16 -19.20 -6.05
CA TYR A 157 0.86 -20.11 -6.96
C TYR A 157 2.33 -20.32 -6.58
N ILE A 158 3.07 -19.28 -6.16
CA ILE A 158 4.50 -19.41 -5.82
C ILE A 158 4.74 -20.40 -4.66
N PRO A 159 3.99 -20.39 -3.54
CA PRO A 159 4.18 -21.37 -2.47
C PRO A 159 3.80 -22.79 -2.89
N SER A 160 2.80 -22.93 -3.78
CA SER A 160 2.33 -24.24 -4.27
C SER A 160 3.31 -24.94 -5.22
N LEU A 161 4.19 -24.17 -5.86
CA LEU A 161 5.22 -24.67 -6.78
C LEU A 161 6.50 -25.14 -6.07
N GLY A 162 6.55 -25.08 -4.73
CA GLY A 162 7.69 -25.60 -3.96
C GLY A 162 9.00 -24.83 -4.16
N LEU A 163 8.96 -23.64 -4.76
CA LEU A 163 10.12 -22.76 -4.98
C LEU A 163 10.53 -21.98 -3.72
N GLU A 164 10.02 -22.36 -2.54
CA GLU A 164 10.34 -21.78 -1.24
C GLU A 164 11.70 -22.28 -0.73
N GLN A 165 12.76 -22.09 -1.52
CA GLN A 165 14.13 -22.29 -1.07
C GLN A 165 14.82 -20.92 -0.87
N GLY A 166 14.87 -20.48 0.39
CA GLY A 166 15.83 -19.49 0.86
C GLY A 166 15.27 -18.13 1.30
N ASP A 167 16.18 -17.34 1.90
CA ASP A 167 16.09 -15.99 2.51
C ASP A 167 15.32 -14.91 1.70
N ASN A 168 14.85 -15.25 0.50
CA ASN A 168 14.08 -14.39 -0.40
C ASN A 168 12.62 -14.18 0.05
N THR A 169 12.10 -15.00 0.97
CA THR A 169 10.69 -14.89 1.47
C THR A 169 10.39 -13.50 2.05
N GLY A 170 11.35 -12.88 2.75
CA GLY A 170 11.19 -11.52 3.29
C GLY A 170 11.06 -10.46 2.18
N LYS A 171 11.83 -10.59 1.10
CA LYS A 171 11.78 -9.69 -0.07
C LYS A 171 10.48 -9.82 -0.85
N MET A 172 9.95 -11.03 -0.99
CA MET A 172 8.68 -11.25 -1.70
C MET A 172 7.49 -10.63 -0.95
N ALA A 173 7.49 -10.69 0.39
CA ALA A 173 6.46 -10.04 1.21
C ALA A 173 6.44 -8.51 1.04
N GLU A 174 7.61 -7.89 0.97
CA GLU A 174 7.75 -6.45 0.74
C GLU A 174 7.26 -6.05 -0.67
N VAL A 175 7.61 -6.83 -1.69
CA VAL A 175 7.14 -6.62 -3.07
C VAL A 175 5.61 -6.70 -3.15
N ILE A 176 4.98 -7.67 -2.48
CA ILE A 176 3.51 -7.82 -2.43
C ILE A 176 2.84 -6.58 -1.80
N GLU A 177 3.45 -6.00 -0.77
CA GLU A 177 2.94 -4.78 -0.13
C GLU A 177 2.98 -3.59 -1.10
N PHE A 178 4.06 -3.45 -1.89
CA PHE A 178 4.14 -2.43 -2.95
C PHE A 178 3.11 -2.64 -4.07
N PHE A 179 2.88 -3.87 -4.53
CA PHE A 179 1.86 -4.16 -5.54
C PHE A 179 0.43 -3.88 -5.04
N SER A 180 0.20 -3.91 -3.74
CA SER A 180 -1.09 -3.56 -3.14
C SER A 180 -1.41 -2.06 -3.28
N ILE A 181 -0.41 -1.18 -3.31
CA ILE A 181 -0.60 0.27 -3.56
C ILE A 181 -1.13 0.51 -4.98
N ILE A 182 -0.72 -0.30 -5.95
CA ILE A 182 -1.19 -0.20 -7.35
C ILE A 182 -2.72 -0.38 -7.43
N ARG A 183 -3.33 -1.10 -6.48
CA ARG A 183 -4.79 -1.25 -6.42
C ARG A 183 -5.50 0.08 -6.21
N ILE A 184 -4.88 1.02 -5.48
CA ILE A 184 -5.40 2.37 -5.25
C ILE A 184 -5.54 3.12 -6.57
N LEU A 185 -4.71 2.82 -7.58
CA LEU A 185 -4.79 3.45 -8.90
C LEU A 185 -6.15 3.22 -9.60
N ARG A 186 -6.94 2.23 -9.20
CA ARG A 186 -8.32 2.07 -9.70
C ARG A 186 -9.21 3.28 -9.36
N LEU A 187 -8.85 4.11 -8.38
CA LEU A 187 -9.49 5.41 -8.14
C LEU A 187 -9.42 6.31 -9.37
N PHE A 188 -8.33 6.25 -10.14
CA PHE A 188 -8.19 7.03 -11.36
C PHE A 188 -9.19 6.60 -12.44
N LYS A 189 -9.82 5.42 -12.33
CA LYS A 189 -10.94 5.05 -13.21
C LYS A 189 -12.15 5.97 -13.03
N LEU A 190 -12.32 6.61 -11.86
CA LEU A 190 -13.32 7.65 -11.62
C LEU A 190 -13.12 8.89 -12.50
N THR A 191 -11.89 9.15 -12.96
CA THR A 191 -11.58 10.26 -13.88
C THR A 191 -12.40 10.17 -15.17
N ARG A 192 -12.77 8.97 -15.62
CA ARG A 192 -13.58 8.77 -16.82
C ARG A 192 -15.03 9.24 -16.63
N HIS A 193 -15.57 9.04 -15.43
CA HIS A 193 -16.96 9.29 -15.07
C HIS A 193 -17.19 10.67 -14.47
N SER A 194 -16.16 11.29 -13.87
CA SER A 194 -16.22 12.64 -13.32
C SER A 194 -15.62 13.67 -14.28
N GLY A 195 -16.46 14.56 -14.82
CA GLY A 195 -16.00 15.70 -15.60
C GLY A 195 -15.10 16.65 -14.79
N GLY A 196 -15.40 16.85 -13.50
CA GLY A 196 -14.61 17.68 -12.60
C GLY A 196 -13.16 17.21 -12.45
N LEU A 197 -12.94 15.90 -12.39
CA LEU A 197 -11.59 15.35 -12.27
C LEU A 197 -10.79 15.49 -13.59
N LYS A 198 -11.47 15.43 -14.75
CA LYS A 198 -10.82 15.76 -16.04
C LYS A 198 -10.41 17.22 -16.11
N ILE A 199 -11.30 18.13 -15.67
CA ILE A 199 -11.01 19.56 -15.61
C ILE A 199 -9.80 19.80 -14.70
N LEU A 200 -9.78 19.20 -13.51
CA LEU A 200 -8.64 19.30 -12.60
C LEU A 200 -7.33 18.84 -13.26
N ILE A 201 -7.34 17.71 -13.97
CA ILE A 201 -6.15 17.22 -14.69
C ILE A 201 -5.73 18.20 -15.78
N HIS A 202 -6.67 18.78 -16.54
CA HIS A 202 -6.37 19.76 -17.58
C HIS A 202 -5.80 21.07 -17.00
N THR A 203 -6.39 21.58 -15.92
CA THR A 203 -5.90 22.77 -15.22
C THR A 203 -4.52 22.51 -14.63
N PHE A 204 -4.32 21.37 -13.98
CA PHE A 204 -3.02 20.96 -13.46
C PHE A 204 -1.98 20.88 -14.58
N LYS A 205 -2.33 20.25 -15.71
CA LYS A 205 -1.46 20.15 -16.88
C LYS A 205 -1.07 21.52 -17.45
N ALA A 206 -2.02 22.46 -17.51
CA ALA A 206 -1.77 23.83 -17.96
C ALA A 206 -0.84 24.57 -17.00
N SER A 207 -0.98 24.34 -15.69
CA SER A 207 -0.18 24.99 -14.65
C SER A 207 1.14 24.25 -14.32
N MET A 208 1.48 23.16 -15.01
CA MET A 208 2.68 22.35 -14.70
C MET A 208 3.97 23.16 -14.67
N LYS A 209 4.14 24.08 -15.63
CA LYS A 209 5.36 24.90 -15.73
C LYS A 209 5.54 25.77 -14.48
N GLU A 210 4.48 26.46 -14.08
CA GLU A 210 4.47 27.30 -12.88
C GLU A 210 4.62 26.46 -11.60
N LEU A 211 3.95 25.32 -11.54
CA LEU A 211 4.02 24.41 -10.40
C LEU A 211 5.44 23.83 -10.22
N THR A 212 6.10 23.42 -11.30
CA THR A 212 7.47 22.92 -11.25
C THR A 212 8.44 23.98 -10.73
N LEU A 213 8.27 25.23 -11.15
CA LEU A 213 9.06 26.36 -10.67
C LEU A 213 8.82 26.62 -9.18
N LEU A 214 7.56 26.60 -8.74
CA LEU A 214 7.20 26.72 -7.33
C LEU A 214 7.86 25.64 -6.46
N VAL A 215 7.78 24.38 -6.88
CA VAL A 215 8.40 23.24 -6.17
C VAL A 215 9.91 23.38 -6.13
N PHE A 216 10.54 23.89 -7.19
CA PHE A 216 11.98 24.15 -7.21
C PHE A 216 12.40 25.17 -6.15
N PHE A 217 11.69 26.31 -6.04
CA PHE A 217 11.98 27.28 -4.98
C PHE A 217 11.69 26.76 -3.57
N LEU A 218 10.64 25.93 -3.41
CA LEU A 218 10.35 25.29 -2.14
C LEU A 218 11.52 24.39 -1.69
N ILE A 219 12.06 23.57 -2.59
CA ILE A 219 13.21 22.69 -2.29
C ILE A 219 14.44 23.52 -1.94
N LEU A 220 14.76 24.56 -2.73
CA LEU A 220 15.87 25.47 -2.41
C LEU A 220 15.71 26.11 -1.03
N GLY A 221 14.50 26.57 -0.70
CA GLY A 221 14.18 27.10 0.62
C GLY A 221 14.42 26.08 1.72
N ILE A 222 13.91 24.85 1.57
CA ILE A 222 14.11 23.76 2.54
C ILE A 222 15.61 23.50 2.77
N VAL A 223 16.43 23.42 1.71
CA VAL A 223 17.87 23.15 1.83
C VAL A 223 18.61 24.29 2.55
N ILE A 224 18.29 25.54 2.23
CA ILE A 224 18.92 26.70 2.87
C ILE A 224 18.54 26.77 4.35
N PHE A 225 17.24 26.68 4.67
CA PHE A 225 16.79 26.73 6.06
C PHE A 225 17.30 25.55 6.89
N ALA A 226 17.31 24.33 6.33
CA ALA A 226 17.89 23.16 6.99
C ALA A 226 19.38 23.37 7.30
N SER A 227 20.12 23.99 6.39
CA SER A 227 21.55 24.29 6.57
C SER A 227 21.77 25.36 7.66
N LEU A 228 20.94 26.40 7.69
CA LEU A 228 21.00 27.44 8.74
C LEU A 228 20.68 26.88 10.13
N VAL A 229 19.64 26.05 10.25
CA VAL A 229 19.29 25.38 11.51
C VAL A 229 20.42 24.45 11.95
N TYR A 230 20.96 23.65 11.03
CA TYR A 230 22.11 22.78 11.32
C TYR A 230 23.32 23.56 11.83
N TYR A 231 23.65 24.70 11.21
CA TYR A 231 24.75 25.55 11.69
C TYR A 231 24.42 26.19 13.05
N ALA A 232 23.19 26.65 13.27
CA ALA A 232 22.77 27.22 14.54
C ALA A 232 22.86 26.21 15.70
N GLU A 233 22.41 24.96 15.48
CA GLU A 233 22.53 23.87 16.45
C GLU A 233 24.00 23.52 16.73
N ARG A 234 24.84 23.51 15.69
CA ARG A 234 26.27 23.22 15.85
C ARG A 234 27.00 24.31 16.63
N LEU A 235 26.69 25.58 16.37
CA LEU A 235 27.27 26.71 17.13
C LEU A 235 26.90 26.64 18.63
N GLN A 236 25.67 26.24 18.96
CA GLN A 236 25.28 26.02 20.37
C GLN A 236 26.06 24.87 21.01
N THR A 237 26.30 23.79 20.26
CA THR A 237 27.02 22.61 20.74
C THR A 237 28.50 22.93 20.98
N ASP A 238 29.16 23.63 20.06
CA ASP A 238 30.57 24.03 20.19
C ASP A 238 30.78 24.99 21.38
N VAL A 239 29.90 25.98 21.55
CA VAL A 239 29.95 26.90 22.71
C VAL A 239 29.76 26.14 24.03
N THR A 240 28.86 25.16 24.08
CA THR A 240 28.62 24.36 25.29
C THR A 240 29.82 23.47 25.63
N MET A 241 30.48 22.87 24.63
CA MET A 241 31.71 22.08 24.86
C MET A 241 32.88 22.93 25.34
N CYS A 242 33.08 24.13 24.76
CA CYS A 242 34.11 25.07 25.22
C CYS A 242 33.87 25.53 26.67
N MET A 243 32.61 25.76 27.06
CA MET A 243 32.26 26.09 28.45
C MET A 243 32.56 24.91 29.39
N SER A 244 32.28 23.67 28.98
CA SER A 244 32.50 22.48 29.80
C SER A 244 33.98 22.18 30.08
N HIS A 245 34.90 22.52 29.18
CA HIS A 245 36.32 22.23 29.35
C HIS A 245 37.05 23.24 30.25
N HIS A 246 36.41 24.37 30.59
CA HIS A 246 37.00 25.40 31.45
C HIS A 246 36.45 25.42 32.89
N ILE A 247 35.54 24.50 33.25
CA ILE A 247 34.98 24.40 34.60
C ILE A 247 35.91 23.52 35.46
N PRO A 248 36.53 24.07 36.54
CA PRO A 248 37.30 23.26 37.47
C PRO A 248 36.39 22.28 38.22
N ASN A 249 36.89 21.06 38.46
CA ASN A 249 36.19 19.89 39.02
C ASN A 249 35.49 20.06 40.40
N TRP A 250 35.51 21.26 40.97
CA TRP A 250 34.98 21.57 42.31
C TRP A 250 33.66 22.34 42.28
N LEU A 251 33.13 22.68 41.10
CA LEU A 251 31.87 23.40 40.95
C LEU A 251 30.69 22.42 40.77
N PRO A 252 29.58 22.53 41.52
CA PRO A 252 28.42 21.68 41.32
C PRO A 252 27.81 21.91 39.92
N PRO A 253 27.26 20.86 39.28
CA PRO A 253 26.74 20.95 37.92
C PRO A 253 25.63 22.00 37.83
N ILE A 254 25.87 23.03 37.03
CA ILE A 254 24.87 24.07 36.73
C ILE A 254 23.78 23.43 35.86
N PRO A 255 22.49 23.53 36.21
CA PRO A 255 21.42 23.00 35.38
C PRO A 255 21.31 23.86 34.13
N TYR A 256 21.87 23.40 33.00
CA TYR A 256 21.49 23.96 31.71
C TYR A 256 20.04 23.55 31.46
N LYS A 257 19.12 24.51 31.56
CA LYS A 257 17.80 24.35 30.96
C LYS A 257 18.04 24.23 29.47
N SER A 258 18.00 23.00 28.96
CA SER A 258 17.68 22.73 27.55
C SER A 258 16.43 23.54 27.25
N PHE A 259 16.58 24.66 26.54
CA PHE A 259 15.44 25.37 26.00
C PHE A 259 14.76 24.37 25.07
N GLY A 260 13.52 24.05 25.41
CA GLY A 260 12.81 22.87 24.96
C GLY A 260 12.99 22.63 23.46
N GLY A 261 13.35 21.39 23.13
CA GLY A 261 13.31 20.91 21.77
C GLY A 261 11.96 21.27 21.16
N ILE A 262 12.00 22.05 20.09
CA ILE A 262 10.88 22.15 19.17
C ILE A 262 10.80 20.77 18.52
N THR A 263 9.89 19.94 19.00
CA THR A 263 9.38 18.79 18.24
C THR A 263 8.72 19.36 16.99
N VAL A 264 9.43 19.32 15.86
CA VAL A 264 8.85 19.40 14.51
C VAL A 264 8.33 18.02 14.12
#